data_AF-A0A529CDJ8-F1
#
_entry.id   AF-A0A529CDJ8-F1
#
_cell.length_a   1.000
_cell.length_b   1.000
_cell.length_c   1.000
_cell.angle_alpha   90.00
_cell.angle_beta   90.00
_cell.angle_gamma   90.00
#
_symmetry.space_group_name_H-M   'P 1'
#
loop_
_entity.id
_entity.type
_entity.pdbx_description
1 polymer ?
#
loop_
_entity_poly.entity_id
_entity_poly.type
_entity_poly.pdbx_seq_one_letter_code
_entity_poly.pdbx_strand_id
1 'polypeptide(L)' 'LPMSRMDIGDYLGLTIETVSRVFTRLKDKGVIRLLNLRSIEIIKHDVLQAMSE' A
#
# COMPACT_ATOMS: atom_id res chain seq x y z
N LEU A 1 -6.06 4.56 -6.42
CA LEU A 1 -5.11 4.19 -7.50
C LEU A 1 -5.91 3.44 -8.57
N PRO A 2 -5.71 3.70 -9.87
CA PRO A 2 -6.41 2.94 -10.92
C PRO A 2 -5.85 1.51 -11.08
N MET A 3 -4.86 1.12 -10.28
CA MET A 3 -4.13 -0.14 -10.37
C MET A 3 -4.61 -1.13 -9.29
N SER A 4 -4.84 -2.40 -9.66
CA SER A 4 -5.23 -3.45 -8.71
C SER A 4 -4.00 -3.98 -7.94
N ARG A 5 -4.20 -4.62 -6.79
CA ARG A 5 -3.09 -5.22 -6.01
C ARG A 5 -2.29 -6.27 -6.79
N MET A 6 -2.94 -6.94 -7.74
CA MET A 6 -2.30 -7.86 -8.68
C MET A 6 -1.32 -7.11 -9.57
N ASP A 7 -1.79 -6.07 -10.26
CA ASP A 7 -0.96 -5.20 -11.10
C ASP A 7 0.23 -4.58 -10.33
N ILE A 8 0.03 -4.20 -9.07
CA ILE A 8 1.11 -3.70 -8.18
C ILE A 8 2.13 -4.80 -7.89
N GLY A 9 1.67 -6.02 -7.63
CA GLY A 9 2.53 -7.18 -7.39
C GLY A 9 3.36 -7.50 -8.63
N ASP A 10 2.72 -7.66 -9.78
CA ASP A 10 3.38 -7.90 -11.07
C ASP A 10 4.40 -6.79 -11.41
N TYR A 11 4.04 -5.52 -11.20
CA TYR A 11 4.94 -4.39 -11.45
C TYR A 11 6.18 -4.40 -10.55
N LEU A 12 6.04 -4.78 -9.29
CA LEU A 12 7.13 -4.82 -8.31
C LEU A 12 7.88 -6.16 -8.27
N GLY A 13 7.45 -7.16 -9.06
CA GLY A 13 7.94 -8.53 -8.94
C GLY A 13 7.62 -9.19 -7.59
N LEU A 14 6.56 -8.71 -6.92
CA LEU A 14 6.10 -9.19 -5.60
C LEU A 14 4.81 -9.98 -5.73
N THR A 15 4.58 -10.90 -4.80
CA THR A 15 3.28 -11.59 -4.74
C THR A 15 2.19 -10.64 -4.24
N ILE A 16 0.95 -10.84 -4.74
CA ILE A 16 -0.23 -10.11 -4.26
C ILE A 16 -0.40 -10.22 -2.74
N GLU A 17 -0.02 -11.37 -2.16
CA GLU A 17 -0.03 -11.59 -0.71
C GLU A 17 0.96 -10.67 0.02
N THR A 18 2.16 -10.49 -0.53
CA THR A 18 3.19 -9.61 0.02
C THR A 18 2.71 -8.16 0.00
N VAL A 19 2.16 -7.72 -1.13
CA VAL A 19 1.53 -6.40 -1.26
C VAL A 19 0.41 -6.26 -0.23
N SER A 20 -0.52 -7.22 -0.15
CA SER A 20 -1.63 -7.19 0.81
C SER A 20 -1.17 -7.07 2.27
N ARG A 21 -0.11 -7.80 2.66
CA ARG A 21 0.47 -7.74 4.01
C ARG A 21 1.08 -6.37 4.31
N VAL A 22 1.84 -5.80 3.37
CA VAL A 22 2.44 -4.47 3.53
C VAL A 22 1.36 -3.39 3.69
N PHE A 23 0.33 -3.42 2.84
CA PHE A 23 -0.78 -2.47 2.91
C PHE A 23 -1.58 -2.61 4.20
N THR A 24 -1.79 -3.84 4.68
CA THR A 24 -2.45 -4.08 5.97
C THR A 24 -1.63 -3.50 7.12
N ARG A 25 -0.31 -3.67 7.10
CA ARG A 25 0.59 -3.11 8.13
C ARG A 25 0.64 -1.58 8.10
N LEU A 26 0.64 -0.96 6.91
CA LEU A 26 0.57 0.50 6.78
C LEU A 26 -0.78 1.05 7.24
N LYS A 27 -1.87 0.32 6.99
CA LYS A 27 -3.21 0.65 7.50
C LYS A 27 -3.25 0.60 9.02
N ASP A 28 -2.72 -0.47 9.61
CA ASP A 28 -2.68 -0.69 11.06
C ASP A 28 -1.87 0.40 11.78
N LYS A 29 -0.76 0.81 11.17
CA LYS A 29 0.05 1.96 11.64
C LYS A 29 -0.61 3.33 11.43
N GLY A 30 -1.78 3.39 10.79
CA GLY A 30 -2.48 4.64 10.47
C GLY A 30 -1.73 5.53 9.47
N VAL A 31 -0.81 4.96 8.69
CA VAL A 31 -0.04 5.69 7.65
C VAL A 31 -0.88 5.86 6.39
N ILE A 32 -1.66 4.84 6.06
CA ILE A 32 -2.61 4.85 4.93
C ILE A 32 -4.00 4.46 5.41
N ARG A 33 -5.02 4.84 4.64
CA ARG A 33 -6.40 4.38 4.79
C ARG A 33 -6.83 3.67 3.51
N LEU A 34 -7.34 2.45 3.65
CA LEU A 34 -7.92 1.71 2.53
C LEU A 34 -9.37 2.13 2.37
N LEU A 35 -9.69 2.86 1.30
CA LEU A 35 -11.06 3.26 0.97
C LEU A 35 -11.80 2.11 0.27
N ASN A 36 -11.11 1.36 -0.59
CA ASN A 36 -11.58 0.11 -1.18
C ASN A 36 -10.38 -0.75 -1.65
N LEU A 37 -10.64 -1.81 -2.41
CA LEU A 37 -9.59 -2.72 -2.89
C LEU A 37 -8.60 -2.08 -3.89
N ARG A 38 -8.97 -0.95 -4.50
CA ARG A 38 -8.20 -0.22 -5.52
C ARG A 38 -7.85 1.23 -5.09
N SER A 39 -8.53 1.78 -4.10
CA SER A 39 -8.36 3.17 -3.64
C SER A 39 -7.85 3.25 -2.23
N ILE A 40 -6.83 4.08 -2.07
CA ILE A 40 -6.01 4.19 -0.87
C ILE A 40 -5.70 5.67 -0.70
N GLU A 41 -5.91 6.16 0.50
CA GLU A 41 -5.63 7.52 0.92
C GLU A 41 -4.38 7.50 1.80
N ILE A 42 -3.41 8.36 1.50
CA ILE A 42 -2.21 8.51 2.31
C ILE A 42 -2.54 9.51 3.42
N ILE A 43 -2.46 9.07 4.67
CA ILE A 43 -2.78 9.89 5.85
C ILE A 43 -1.52 10.61 6.35
N LYS A 44 -0.38 9.90 6.37
CA LYS A 44 0.91 10.40 6.88
C LYS A 44 1.99 10.29 5.81
N HIS A 45 2.09 11.30 4.97
CA HIS A 45 3.03 11.32 3.86
C HIS A 45 4.49 11.37 4.33
N ASP A 46 4.76 12.12 5.40
CA ASP A 46 6.05 12.22 6.07
C ASP A 46 6.57 10.86 6.54
N VAL A 47 5.72 10.07 7.21
CA VAL A 47 6.07 8.73 7.69
C VAL A 47 6.29 7.79 6.51
N LEU A 48 5.47 7.88 5.46
CA LEU A 48 5.62 7.02 4.28
C LEU A 48 6.94 7.31 3.55
N GLN A 49 7.33 8.58 3.44
CA GLN A 49 8.57 9.00 2.81
C GLN A 49 9.79 8.51 3.60
N ALA A 50 9.77 8.61 4.93
CA ALA A 50 10.85 8.10 5.78
C ALA A 50 11.02 6.57 5.74
N MET A 51 10.02 5.83 5.24
CA MET A 51 10.11 4.38 5.03
C MET A 51 10.70 3.98 3.66
N SER A 52 10.93 4.96 2.78
CA SER A 52 11.49 4.76 1.44
C SER A 52 13.03 4.90 1.38
N GLU A 53 13.65 5.33 2.48
CA GLU A 53 15.11 5.45 2.67
C GLU A 53 15.66 4.27 3.47
#